data_AF-A0A8R7Q2C7-F1
#
_entry.id   AF-A0A8R7Q2C7-F1
#
_cell.length_a   1.000
_cell.length_b   1.000
_cell.length_c   1.000
_cell.angle_alpha   90.00
_cell.angle_beta   90.00
_cell.angle_gamma   90.00
#
_symmetry.space_group_name_H-M   'P 1'
#
loop_
_entity.id
_entity.type
_entity.pdbx_description
1 polymer ?
#
loop_
_entity_poly.entity_id
_entity_poly.type
_entity_poly.pdbx_seq_one_letter_code
_entity_poly.pdbx_strand_id
1 'polypeptide(L)'
;LVERCPQGVLRFSLEDETFSFICHPQLQSCKGEQLNFIELGGELCLAQCLDGKQVIWMLHSVDGHEWIQHRVIILPKPELYKTLSV
;
A
#
# COMPACT_ATOMS: atom_id res chain seq x y z
N LEU A 1 -13.31 12.31 -21.06
CA LEU A 1 -13.01 11.89 -19.67
C LEU A 1 -12.10 10.68 -19.75
N VAL A 2 -10.96 10.67 -19.04
CA VAL A 2 -10.18 9.44 -18.91
C VAL A 2 -10.86 8.62 -17.82
N GLU A 3 -11.56 7.56 -18.20
CA GLU A 3 -12.06 6.57 -17.25
C GLU A 3 -10.84 5.99 -16.54
N ARG A 4 -10.67 6.31 -15.26
CA ARG A 4 -9.65 5.66 -14.43
C ARG A 4 -10.16 4.25 -14.18
N CYS A 5 -9.57 3.25 -14.82
CA CYS A 5 -9.82 1.86 -14.44
C CYS A 5 -9.51 1.70 -12.95
N PRO A 6 -10.43 1.12 -12.16
CA PRO A 6 -10.18 0.88 -10.75
C PRO A 6 -9.00 -0.09 -10.61
N GLN A 7 -8.00 0.30 -9.83
CA GLN A 7 -6.90 -0.58 -9.45
C GLN A 7 -7.24 -1.20 -8.09
N GLY A 8 -6.85 -2.46 -7.89
CA GLY A 8 -7.26 -3.22 -6.72
C GLY A 8 -6.62 -4.58 -6.67
N VAL A 9 -7.00 -5.33 -5.64
CA VAL A 9 -6.63 -6.73 -5.43
C VAL A 9 -7.85 -7.62 -5.56
N LEU A 10 -7.64 -8.80 -6.13
CA LEU A 10 -8.63 -9.87 -6.11
C LEU A 10 -8.36 -10.74 -4.88
N ARG A 11 -9.31 -10.78 -3.93
CA ARG A 11 -9.25 -11.62 -2.75
C ARG A 11 -10.12 -12.85 -2.96
N PHE A 12 -9.57 -14.01 -2.63
CA PHE A 12 -10.31 -15.27 -2.57
C PHE A 12 -10.59 -15.63 -1.10
N SER A 13 -11.86 -15.84 -0.75
CA SER A 13 -12.27 -16.37 0.55
C SER A 13 -12.34 -17.89 0.46
N LEU A 14 -11.55 -18.59 1.30
CA LEU A 14 -11.62 -20.06 1.39
C LEU A 14 -12.89 -20.54 2.10
N GLU A 15 -13.39 -19.76 3.05
CA GLU A 15 -14.58 -20.11 3.84
C GLU A 15 -15.85 -20.04 2.99
N ASP A 16 -15.99 -18.96 2.21
CA ASP A 16 -17.17 -18.72 1.39
C ASP A 16 -17.01 -19.21 -0.06
N GLU A 17 -15.80 -19.65 -0.45
CA GLU A 17 -15.42 -20.00 -1.83
C GLU A 17 -15.73 -18.88 -2.85
N THR A 18 -15.65 -17.61 -2.42
CA THR A 18 -15.98 -16.45 -3.26
C THR A 18 -14.76 -15.61 -3.60
N PHE A 19 -14.88 -14.87 -4.72
CA PHE A 19 -13.95 -13.82 -5.09
C PHE A 19 -14.55 -12.45 -4.78
N SER A 20 -13.75 -11.58 -4.17
CA SER A 20 -14.08 -10.17 -3.99
C SER A 20 -12.98 -9.30 -4.58
N PHE A 21 -13.39 -8.20 -5.22
CA PHE A 21 -12.44 -7.19 -5.69
C PHE A 21 -12.39 -6.06 -4.69
N ILE A 22 -11.19 -5.73 -4.21
CA ILE A 22 -10.98 -4.68 -3.23
C ILE A 22 -10.18 -3.57 -3.91
N CYS A 23 -10.83 -2.42 -4.10
CA CYS A 23 -10.20 -1.24 -4.67
C CYS A 23 -9.02 -0.80 -3.81
N HIS A 24 -7.96 -0.30 -4.44
CA HIS A 24 -6.89 0.41 -3.75
C HIS A 24 -7.45 1.60 -2.98
N PRO A 25 -6.76 2.05 -1.91
CA PRO A 25 -7.08 3.31 -1.26
C PRO A 25 -7.07 4.46 -2.27
N GLN A 26 -7.78 5.55 -1.97
CA GLN A 26 -7.72 6.75 -2.80
C GLN A 26 -6.36 7.42 -2.65
N LEU A 27 -5.41 6.98 -3.46
CA LEU A 27 -4.06 7.51 -3.48
C LEU A 27 -4.01 8.76 -4.33
N GLN A 28 -3.37 9.82 -3.83
CA GLN A 28 -3.00 10.96 -4.65
C GLN A 28 -1.92 10.50 -5.62
N SER A 29 -2.33 10.04 -6.80
CA SER A 29 -1.44 9.58 -7.86
C SER A 29 -0.47 10.69 -8.26
N CYS A 30 0.73 10.73 -7.69
CA CYS A 30 1.82 11.49 -8.29
C CYS A 30 2.41 10.67 -9.44
N LYS A 31 2.73 11.32 -10.56
CA LYS A 31 3.32 10.64 -11.72
C LYS A 31 4.60 9.92 -11.31
N GLY A 32 4.63 8.59 -11.50
CA GLY A 32 5.81 7.76 -11.22
C GLY A 32 5.82 7.06 -9.86
N GLU A 33 4.76 7.19 -9.05
CA GLU A 33 4.65 6.44 -7.80
C GLU A 33 4.48 4.94 -8.06
N GLN A 34 5.39 4.15 -7.49
CA GLN A 34 5.31 2.69 -7.49
C GLN A 34 4.56 2.23 -6.24
N LEU A 35 3.47 1.50 -6.46
CA LEU A 35 2.77 0.77 -5.40
C LEU A 35 3.36 -0.63 -5.30
N ASN A 36 3.69 -1.04 -4.07
CA ASN A 36 4.26 -2.36 -3.79
C ASN A 36 3.34 -3.12 -2.85
N PHE A 37 3.01 -4.35 -3.20
CA PHE A 37 2.37 -5.26 -2.25
C PHE A 37 3.44 -5.90 -1.38
N ILE A 38 3.23 -5.89 -0.06
CA ILE A 38 4.12 -6.51 0.92
C ILE A 38 3.29 -7.32 1.91
N GLU A 39 3.92 -8.30 2.55
CA GLU A 39 3.31 -9.05 3.66
C GLU A 39 3.92 -8.58 4.97
N LEU A 40 3.08 -8.29 5.97
CA LEU A 40 3.52 -7.96 7.33
C LEU A 40 2.73 -8.78 8.33
N GLY A 41 3.40 -9.69 9.04
CA GLY A 41 2.76 -10.52 10.06
C GLY A 41 1.65 -11.42 9.53
N GLY A 42 1.75 -11.89 8.28
CA GLY A 42 0.73 -12.70 7.61
C GLY A 42 -0.38 -11.89 6.91
N GLU A 43 -0.38 -10.57 7.04
CA GLU A 43 -1.40 -9.70 6.45
C GLU A 43 -0.91 -9.03 5.17
N LEU A 44 -1.76 -9.01 4.14
CA LEU A 44 -1.48 -8.30 2.88
C LEU A 44 -1.56 -6.79 3.07
N CYS A 45 -0.47 -6.12 2.75
CA CYS A 45 -0.33 -4.68 2.87
C CYS A 45 0.00 -4.05 1.51
N LEU A 46 -0.36 -2.79 1.35
CA LEU A 46 0.00 -1.95 0.22
C LEU A 46 0.94 -0.85 0.69
N ALA A 47 2.16 -0.83 0.17
CA ALA A 47 3.14 0.19 0.43
C ALA A 47 3.21 1.21 -0.71
N GLN A 48 3.12 2.48 -0.36
CA GLN A 48 3.27 3.61 -1.27
C GLN A 48 4.56 4.35 -0.91
N CYS A 49 5.46 4.48 -1.89
CA CYS A 49 6.66 5.31 -1.75
C CYS A 49 6.33 6.74 -2.17
N LEU A 50 6.50 7.67 -1.23
CA LEU A 50 6.35 9.11 -1.43
C LEU A 50 7.70 9.78 -1.13
N ASP A 51 7.88 11.01 -1.60
CA ASP A 51 9.11 11.76 -1.32
C ASP A 51 9.35 11.88 0.20
N GLY A 52 10.44 11.26 0.67
CA GLY A 52 10.85 11.27 2.07
C GLY A 52 10.00 10.41 3.02
N LYS A 53 9.04 9.60 2.53
CA LYS A 53 8.28 8.69 3.38
C LYS A 53 7.72 7.47 2.64
N GLN A 54 7.57 6.38 3.36
CA GLN A 54 6.81 5.21 2.92
C GLN A 54 5.54 5.09 3.74
N VAL A 55 4.39 5.01 3.07
CA VAL A 55 3.09 4.85 3.71
C VAL A 55 2.63 3.41 3.51
N ILE A 56 2.24 2.76 4.60
CA ILE A 56 1.78 1.37 4.60
C ILE A 56 0.29 1.36 4.91
N TRP A 57 -0.48 0.79 3.99
CA TRP A 57 -1.91 0.55 4.10
C TRP A 57 -2.13 -0.94 4.38
N MET A 58 -3.03 -1.24 5.31
CA MET A 58 -3.44 -2.61 5.61
C MET A 58 -4.93 -2.76 5.37
N LEU A 59 -5.34 -3.93 4.92
CA LEU A 59 -6.75 -4.28 4.84
C LEU A 59 -7.32 -4.43 6.24
N HIS A 60 -8.45 -3.78 6.51
CA HIS A 60 -9.16 -3.95 7.77
C HIS A 60 -9.68 -5.38 7.85
N SER A 61 -9.25 -6.14 8.87
CA SER A 61 -9.54 -7.57 8.98
C SER A 61 -11.02 -7.88 9.25
N VAL A 62 -11.77 -6.93 9.84
CA VAL A 62 -13.18 -7.14 10.20
C VAL A 62 -14.08 -7.08 8.97
N ASP A 63 -13.91 -6.07 8.12
CA ASP A 63 -14.79 -5.87 6.96
C ASP A 63 -14.13 -6.25 5.64
N GLY A 64 -12.81 -6.44 5.60
CA GLY A 64 -12.07 -6.94 4.45
C GLY A 64 -12.09 -6.09 3.18
N HIS A 65 -12.81 -4.96 3.20
CA HIS A 65 -13.07 -4.12 2.03
C HIS A 65 -12.50 -2.70 2.17
N GLU A 66 -11.99 -2.33 3.33
CA GLU A 66 -11.44 -1.01 3.60
C GLU A 66 -9.94 -1.06 3.87
N TRP A 67 -9.22 -0.12 3.27
CA TRP A 67 -7.80 0.10 3.53
C TRP A 67 -7.62 1.12 4.65
N ILE A 68 -6.88 0.75 5.68
CA ILE A 68 -6.52 1.64 6.79
C ILE A 68 -5.04 1.98 6.66
N GLN A 69 -4.72 3.27 6.76
CA GLN A 69 -3.34 3.72 6.86
C GLN A 69 -2.76 3.24 8.20
N HIS A 70 -1.86 2.26 8.16
CA HIS A 70 -1.30 1.66 9.37
C HIS A 70 -0.07 2.43 9.87
N ARG A 71 0.88 2.73 8.98
CA ARG A 71 2.16 3.37 9.35
C ARG A 71 2.64 4.35 8.29
N VAL A 72 3.39 5.34 8.77
CA VAL A 72 4.20 6.24 7.95
C VAL A 72 5.64 6.11 8.42
N ILE A 73 6.50 5.57 7.57
CA ILE A 73 7.93 5.47 7.80
C ILE A 73 8.58 6.69 7.16
N ILE A 74 9.16 7.58 7.96
CA ILE A 74 9.91 8.72 7.41
C ILE A 74 11.27 8.19 6.96
N LEU A 75 11.57 8.36 5.68
CA LEU A 75 12.86 7.99 5.11
C LEU A 75 13.81 9.18 5.29
N PRO A 76 14.97 9.01 5.96
CA PRO A 76 16.01 10.02 6.00
C PRO A 76 16.35 10.46 4.57
N LYS A 77 16.59 11.77 4.37
CA LYS A 77 17.07 12.26 3.08
C LYS A 77 18.34 11.47 2.71
N PRO A 78 18.52 11.07 1.44
CA PRO A 78 19.68 10.31 0.99
C PRO A 78 21.03 10.96 1.37
N GLU A 79 21.05 12.28 1.62
CA GLU A 79 22.23 13.02 2.06
C GLU A 79 22.73 12.65 3.48
N LEU A 80 21.88 12.09 4.35
CA LEU A 80 22.27 11.68 5.71
C LEU A 80 23.09 10.37 5.76
N TYR A 81 23.02 9.54 4.72
CA TYR A 81 23.77 8.26 4.68
C TYR A 81 25.22 8.44 4.22
N LYS A 82 25.58 9.60 3.66
CA LYS A 82 26.97 9.92 3.29
C LYS A 82 27.88 10.11 4.51
N THR A 83 27.32 10.23 5.71
CA THR A 83 28.08 10.51 6.94
C THR A 83 28.45 9.25 7.74
N LEU A 84 28.03 8.05 7.29
CA LEU A 84 28.26 6.80 8.03
C LEU A 84 29.22 5.81 7.33
N SER A 85 29.87 6.19 6.23
CA SER A 85 31.01 5.45 5.70
C SER A 85 32.26 5.79 6.52
N VAL A 86 32.51 5.00 7.57
CA VAL A 86 33.79 4.92 8.30
C VAL A 86 34.73 4.01 7.55
#